data_AF-A0A3P7R4K8-F1
#
_entry.id   AF-A0A3P7R4K8-F1
#
_cell.length_a   1.000
_cell.length_b   1.000
_cell.length_c   1.000
_cell.angle_alpha   90.00
_cell.angle_beta   90.00
_cell.angle_gamma   90.00
#
_symmetry.space_group_name_H-M   'P 1'
#
loop_
_entity.id
_entity.type
_entity.pdbx_description
1 polymer ?
#
loop_
_entity_poly.entity_id
_entity_poly.type
_entity_poly.pdbx_seq_one_letter_code
_entity_poly.pdbx_strand_id
1 'polypeptide(L)'
;MESGRICILDVDANGVRSIHAAQPPLNARFVFIGPPSVAELEKRLRGRGTETEEKIQARLKQATVDMDFAYSQEGRNIYNLYIVNDDVDRAYEELFEYLREDIALSQSLAAPERMVASG
;
A
#
# COMPACT_ATOMS: atom_id res chain seq x y z
N MET A 1 -4.69 -16.47 -11.13
CA MET A 1 -5.70 -15.48 -10.67
C MET A 1 -6.62 -15.23 -11.85
N GLU A 2 -7.88 -15.61 -11.75
CA GLU A 2 -8.78 -15.85 -12.90
C GLU A 2 -9.91 -14.82 -13.04
N SER A 3 -9.70 -13.61 -12.55
CA SER A 3 -10.62 -12.50 -12.76
C SER A 3 -9.78 -11.25 -12.81
N GLY A 4 -9.84 -10.43 -13.86
CA GLY A 4 -9.11 -9.17 -14.02
C GLY A 4 -9.37 -8.18 -12.87
N ARG A 5 -8.82 -8.48 -11.70
CA ARG A 5 -8.92 -7.77 -10.43
C ARG A 5 -7.51 -7.64 -9.87
N ILE A 6 -7.24 -6.49 -9.27
CA ILE A 6 -5.98 -6.23 -8.57
C ILE A 6 -6.11 -6.79 -7.15
N CYS A 7 -5.10 -7.57 -6.73
CA CYS A 7 -4.98 -8.02 -5.35
C CYS A 7 -4.24 -6.95 -4.53
N ILE A 8 -4.84 -6.51 -3.42
CA ILE A 8 -4.23 -5.56 -2.48
C ILE A 8 -3.94 -6.32 -1.19
N LEU A 9 -2.70 -6.20 -0.70
CA LEU A 9 -2.26 -6.76 0.56
C LEU A 9 -1.87 -5.61 1.49
N ASP A 10 -2.48 -5.56 2.67
CA ASP A 10 -2.11 -4.65 3.76
C ASP A 10 -1.24 -5.46 4.75
N VAL A 11 0.04 -5.13 4.81
CA VAL A 11 1.06 -5.88 5.54
C VAL A 11 2.05 -4.97 6.22
N ASP A 12 2.60 -5.42 7.35
CA ASP A 12 3.69 -4.75 8.05
C ASP A 12 5.06 -5.00 7.38
N ALA A 13 6.12 -4.41 7.95
CA ALA A 13 7.50 -4.59 7.48
C ALA A 13 7.94 -6.07 7.33
N ASN A 14 7.47 -6.97 8.20
CA ASN A 14 7.83 -8.39 8.10
C ASN A 14 7.09 -9.05 6.93
N GLY A 15 5.81 -8.74 6.76
CA GLY A 15 5.03 -9.19 5.61
C GLY A 15 5.63 -8.72 4.29
N VAL A 16 6.09 -7.47 4.21
CA VAL A 16 6.80 -6.94 3.04
C VAL A 16 8.05 -7.77 2.73
N ARG A 17 8.90 -8.04 3.74
CA ARG A 17 10.10 -8.89 3.57
C ARG A 17 9.75 -10.27 3.07
N SER A 18 8.74 -10.91 3.66
CA SER A 18 8.31 -12.26 3.27
C SER A 18 7.78 -12.33 1.84
N ILE A 19 6.99 -11.34 1.42
CA ILE A 19 6.45 -11.26 0.05
C ILE A 19 7.58 -10.98 -0.95
N HIS A 20 8.48 -10.06 -0.65
CA HIS A 20 9.62 -9.74 -1.51
C HIS A 20 10.59 -10.94 -1.67
N ALA A 21 10.76 -11.75 -0.64
CA ALA A 21 11.62 -12.94 -0.67
C ALA A 21 10.94 -14.19 -1.26
N ALA A 22 9.69 -14.10 -1.72
CA ALA A 22 8.94 -15.24 -2.24
C ALA A 22 9.61 -15.87 -3.47
N GLN A 23 9.49 -17.19 -3.62
CA GLN A 23 10.01 -17.95 -4.75
C GLN A 23 8.90 -18.84 -5.36
N PRO A 24 8.57 -18.68 -6.66
CA PRO A 24 9.11 -17.69 -7.59
C PRO A 24 8.76 -16.24 -7.17
N PRO A 25 9.55 -15.23 -7.58
CA PRO A 25 9.26 -13.83 -7.27
C PRO A 25 7.87 -13.44 -7.75
N LEU A 26 7.13 -12.73 -6.90
CA LEU A 26 5.85 -12.16 -7.27
C LEU A 26 6.09 -10.87 -8.06
N ASN A 27 5.35 -10.69 -9.16
CA ASN A 27 5.28 -9.39 -9.84
C ASN A 27 4.35 -8.46 -9.04
N ALA A 28 4.83 -7.99 -7.90
CA ALA A 28 4.10 -7.12 -6.97
C ALA A 28 4.70 -5.71 -6.97
N ARG A 29 3.83 -4.71 -6.80
CA ARG A 29 4.24 -3.34 -6.49
C ARG A 29 4.22 -3.15 -4.98
N PHE A 30 5.33 -2.66 -4.43
CA PHE A 30 5.47 -2.36 -3.01
C PHE A 30 5.32 -0.85 -2.82
N VAL A 31 4.25 -0.43 -2.15
CA VAL A 31 3.97 0.99 -1.89
C VAL A 31 3.97 1.22 -0.39
N PHE A 32 4.81 2.15 0.07
CA PHE A 32 4.77 2.60 1.46
C PHE A 32 3.87 3.83 1.56
N ILE A 33 2.87 3.79 2.44
CA ILE A 33 1.99 4.92 2.74
C ILE A 33 2.11 5.22 4.22
N GLY A 34 2.80 6.31 4.56
CA GLY A 34 3.11 6.65 5.94
C GLY A 34 2.65 8.06 6.32
N PRO A 35 2.45 8.36 7.62
CA PRO A 35 2.25 9.72 8.07
C PRO A 35 3.51 10.57 7.81
N PRO A 36 3.41 11.91 7.78
CA PRO A 36 4.58 12.78 7.67
C PRO A 36 5.54 12.64 8.86
N SER A 37 5.03 12.26 10.03
CA SER A 37 5.83 11.88 11.20
C SER A 37 5.00 11.06 12.18
N VAL A 38 5.68 10.35 13.08
CA VAL A 38 5.04 9.62 14.20
C VAL A 38 4.27 10.59 15.12
N ALA A 39 4.79 11.81 15.33
CA ALA A 39 4.14 12.82 16.15
C ALA A 39 2.81 13.30 15.54
N GLU A 40 2.76 13.48 14.21
CA GLU A 40 1.51 13.83 13.51
C GLU A 40 0.50 12.67 13.53
N LEU A 41 0.97 11.42 13.45
CA LEU A 41 0.11 10.25 13.64
C LEU A 41 -0.48 10.23 15.06
N GLU A 42 0.33 10.45 16.09
CA GLU A 42 -0.12 10.51 17.48
C GLU A 42 -1.21 11.57 17.68
N LYS A 43 -0.96 12.78 17.18
CA LYS A 43 -1.92 13.88 17.22
C LYS A 43 -3.26 13.50 16.59
N ARG A 44 -3.24 12.82 15.43
CA ARG A 44 -4.45 12.33 14.75
C ARG A 44 -5.18 11.25 15.54
N LEU A 45 -4.47 10.24 16.04
CA LEU A 45 -5.05 9.14 16.82
C LEU A 45 -5.73 9.66 18.08
N ARG A 46 -5.03 10.54 18.82
CA ARG A 46 -5.58 11.18 20.03
C ARG A 46 -6.74 12.11 19.71
N GLY A 47 -6.65 12.88 18.62
CA GLY A 47 -7.71 13.78 18.18
C GLY A 47 -9.02 13.09 17.80
N ARG A 48 -8.96 11.82 17.36
CA ARG A 48 -10.17 11.00 17.11
C ARG A 48 -10.88 10.63 18.40
N GLY A 49 -10.15 10.43 19.51
CA GLY A 49 -10.72 10.08 20.81
C GLY A 49 -11.42 8.72 20.87
N THR A 50 -11.19 7.83 19.90
CA THR A 50 -11.88 6.53 19.78
C THR A 50 -11.07 5.35 20.30
N GLU A 51 -9.82 5.55 20.69
CA GLU A 51 -8.87 4.49 21.05
C GLU A 51 -8.32 4.68 22.47
N THR A 52 -8.00 3.58 23.14
CA THR A 52 -7.36 3.61 24.46
C THR A 52 -5.87 3.95 24.32
N GLU A 53 -5.25 4.39 25.40
CA GLU A 53 -3.82 4.74 25.42
C GLU A 53 -2.96 3.56 24.94
N GLU A 54 -3.27 2.34 25.39
CA GLU A 54 -2.51 1.13 25.03
C GLU A 54 -2.57 0.86 23.53
N LYS A 55 -3.73 1.08 22.90
CA LYS A 55 -3.89 0.92 21.45
C LYS A 55 -3.15 2.00 20.68
N ILE A 56 -3.20 3.25 21.16
CA ILE A 56 -2.44 4.36 20.57
C ILE A 56 -0.95 4.04 20.60
N GLN A 57 -0.40 3.67 21.77
CA GLN A 57 1.02 3.33 21.90
C GLN A 57 1.43 2.14 21.03
N ALA A 58 0.58 1.10 20.92
CA ALA A 58 0.84 -0.03 20.03
C ALA A 58 0.92 0.40 18.56
N ARG A 59 -0.01 1.26 18.10
CA ARG A 59 0.01 1.80 16.72
C ARG A 59 1.23 2.67 16.47
N LEU A 60 1.60 3.54 17.41
CA LEU A 60 2.77 4.41 17.28
C LEU A 60 4.06 3.58 17.19
N LYS A 61 4.19 2.57 18.05
CA LYS A 61 5.33 1.65 18.01
C LYS A 61 5.42 0.94 16.66
N GLN A 62 4.30 0.42 16.15
CA GLN A 62 4.27 -0.25 14.85
C GLN A 62 4.63 0.71 13.71
N ALA A 63 4.04 1.91 13.71
CA ALA A 63 4.34 2.94 12.71
C ALA A 63 5.84 3.34 12.71
N THR A 64 6.47 3.45 13.88
CA THR A 64 7.91 3.70 13.97
C THR A 64 8.71 2.57 13.31
N VAL A 65 8.40 1.30 13.62
CA VAL A 65 9.08 0.14 13.02
C VAL A 65 8.91 0.12 11.50
N ASP A 66 7.70 0.36 11.00
CA ASP A 66 7.41 0.36 9.56
C ASP A 66 8.12 1.52 8.85
N MET A 67 8.14 2.71 9.44
CA MET A 67 8.86 3.88 8.91
C MET A 67 10.38 3.64 8.89
N ASP A 68 10.96 3.13 9.98
CA ASP A 68 12.39 2.81 10.07
C ASP A 68 12.79 1.80 9.00
N PHE A 69 11.98 0.75 8.82
CA PHE A 69 12.19 -0.22 7.76
C PHE A 69 12.09 0.42 6.37
N ALA A 70 11.01 1.16 6.10
CA ALA A 70 10.79 1.80 4.81
C ALA A 70 11.92 2.74 4.41
N TYR A 71 12.46 3.52 5.34
CA TYR A 71 13.55 4.45 5.08
C TYR A 71 14.96 3.85 5.19
N SER A 72 15.08 2.61 5.67
CA SER A 72 16.35 1.88 5.65
C SER A 72 16.85 1.61 4.23
N GLN A 73 18.12 1.25 4.08
CA GLN A 73 18.69 0.86 2.78
C GLN A 73 17.96 -0.35 2.18
N GLU A 74 17.53 -1.29 3.01
CA GLU A 74 16.78 -2.46 2.56
C GLU A 74 15.40 -2.07 2.04
N GLY A 75 14.65 -1.27 2.82
CA GLY A 75 13.34 -0.78 2.40
C GLY A 75 13.40 0.01 1.08
N ARG A 76 14.39 0.89 0.93
CA ARG A 76 14.63 1.65 -0.31
C ARG A 76 14.92 0.80 -1.53
N ASN A 77 15.39 -0.43 -1.35
CA ASN A 77 15.60 -1.37 -2.44
C ASN A 77 14.34 -2.19 -2.78
N ILE A 78 13.32 -2.19 -1.90
CA ILE A 78 12.09 -2.96 -2.04
C ILE A 78 10.94 -2.08 -2.54
N TYR A 79 10.71 -0.95 -1.88
CA TYR A 79 9.56 -0.09 -2.19
C TYR A 79 9.73 0.63 -3.53
N ASN A 80 8.66 0.63 -4.31
CA ASN A 80 8.60 1.30 -5.61
C ASN A 80 8.04 2.73 -5.50
N LEU A 81 7.27 3.02 -4.45
CA LEU A 81 6.64 4.32 -4.21
C LEU A 81 6.55 4.60 -2.71
N TYR A 82 6.73 5.87 -2.34
CA TYR A 82 6.58 6.38 -0.98
C TYR A 82 5.58 7.53 -0.99
N ILE A 83 4.44 7.34 -0.33
CA ILE A 83 3.38 8.34 -0.23
C ILE A 83 3.35 8.89 1.19
N VAL A 84 3.44 10.22 1.31
CA VAL A 84 3.20 10.92 2.57
C VAL A 84 1.71 11.21 2.71
N ASN A 85 1.07 10.51 3.65
CA ASN A 85 -0.35 10.64 3.96
C ASN A 85 -0.59 11.76 4.97
N ASP A 86 -0.33 13.01 4.56
CA ASP A 86 -0.71 14.22 5.30
C ASP A 86 -2.12 14.71 4.92
N ASP A 87 -2.51 14.58 3.66
CA ASP A 87 -3.79 14.89 3.05
C ASP A 87 -4.33 13.67 2.31
N VAL A 88 -5.60 13.32 2.54
CA VAL A 88 -6.20 12.09 2.02
C VAL A 88 -6.42 12.13 0.51
N ASP A 89 -6.80 13.30 -0.02
CA ASP A 89 -7.12 13.45 -1.44
C ASP A 89 -5.82 13.39 -2.25
N ARG A 90 -4.77 14.09 -1.78
CA ARG A 90 -3.45 14.03 -2.41
C ARG A 90 -2.84 12.63 -2.37
N ALA A 91 -2.88 11.96 -1.22
CA ALA A 91 -2.34 10.60 -1.09
C ALA A 91 -3.10 9.60 -1.97
N TYR A 92 -4.42 9.78 -2.10
CA TYR A 92 -5.25 8.99 -3.00
C TYR A 92 -4.88 9.22 -4.47
N GLU A 93 -4.77 10.47 -4.91
CA GLU A 93 -4.40 10.81 -6.28
C GLU A 93 -3.02 10.24 -6.65
N GLU A 94 -2.05 10.36 -5.76
CA GLU A 94 -0.71 9.80 -5.97
C GLU A 94 -0.72 8.27 -6.13
N LEU A 95 -1.46 7.57 -5.26
CA LEU A 95 -1.63 6.12 -5.36
C LEU A 95 -2.38 5.72 -6.64
N PHE A 96 -3.45 6.45 -6.97
CA PHE A 96 -4.27 6.17 -8.13
C PHE A 96 -3.48 6.32 -9.42
N GLU A 97 -2.74 7.42 -9.58
CA GLU A 97 -1.91 7.65 -10.76
C GLU A 97 -0.82 6.58 -10.91
N TYR A 98 -0.22 6.15 -9.81
CA TYR A 98 0.77 5.07 -9.83
C TYR A 98 0.19 3.72 -10.28
N LEU A 99 -1.06 3.43 -9.94
CA LEU A 99 -1.77 2.19 -10.28
C LEU A 99 -2.58 2.28 -11.58
N ARG A 100 -2.64 3.45 -12.24
CA ARG A 100 -3.54 3.72 -13.37
C ARG A 100 -3.42 2.70 -14.50
N GLU A 101 -2.19 2.30 -14.83
CA GLU A 101 -1.93 1.31 -15.87
C GLU A 101 -2.36 -0.10 -15.46
N ASP A 102 -2.11 -0.51 -14.21
CA ASP A 102 -2.55 -1.80 -13.70
C ASP A 102 -4.07 -1.89 -13.65
N ILE A 103 -4.74 -0.79 -13.28
CA ILE A 103 -6.20 -0.66 -13.27
C ILE A 103 -6.75 -0.82 -14.69
N ALA A 104 -6.18 -0.11 -15.67
CA ALA A 104 -6.60 -0.19 -17.07
C ALA A 104 -6.41 -1.61 -17.64
N LEU A 105 -5.27 -2.25 -17.36
CA LEU A 105 -5.00 -3.62 -17.77
C LEU A 105 -6.01 -4.59 -17.12
N SER A 106 -6.22 -4.47 -15.81
CA SER A 106 -7.17 -5.27 -15.05
C SER A 106 -8.59 -5.18 -15.64
N GLN A 107 -9.05 -3.97 -15.99
CA GLN A 107 -10.34 -3.73 -16.62
C GLN A 107 -10.45 -4.35 -18.02
N SER A 108 -9.39 -4.27 -18.82
CA SER A 108 -9.36 -4.90 -20.16
C SER A 108 -9.47 -6.43 -20.10
N LEU A 109 -8.85 -7.05 -19.09
CA LEU A 109 -8.89 -8.50 -18.87
C LEU A 109 -10.23 -8.97 -18.26
N ALA A 110 -10.98 -8.05 -17.64
CA ALA A 110 -12.30 -8.32 -17.08
C ALA A 110 -13.43 -8.16 -18.11
N ALA A 111 -13.18 -7.54 -19.26
CA ALA A 111 -14.18 -7.42 -20.33
C ALA A 111 -14.35 -8.78 -21.02
N PRO A 112 -15.57 -9.35 -21.10
CA PRO A 112 -15.79 -10.58 -21.85
C PRO A 112 -15.42 -10.34 -23.31
N GLU A 113 -14.76 -11.33 -23.93
CA GLU A 113 -14.43 -11.33 -25.35
C GLU A 113 -15.61 -10.76 -26.13
N ARG A 114 -15.39 -9.66 -26.87
CA ARG A 114 -16.38 -9.18 -27.83
C ARG A 114 -16.69 -10.34 -28.75
N MET A 115 -17.89 -10.89 -28.59
CA MET A 115 -18.53 -11.83 -29.50
C MET A 115 -18.18 -11.41 -30.92
N VAL A 116 -17.32 -12.18 -31.57
CA VAL A 116 -17.01 -12.02 -32.99
C VAL A 116 -18.31 -12.38 -33.69
N ALA A 117 -19.13 -11.37 -33.95
CA ALA A 117 -20.29 -11.49 -34.81
C ALA A 117 -19.76 -11.60 -36.24
N SER A 118 -19.48 -12.84 -36.64
CA SER A 118 -19.34 -13.29 -38.02
C SER A 118 -20.08 -14.62 -38.05
N GLY A 119 -21.17 -14.81 -38.78
CA GLY A 119 -21.64 -14.23 -40.02
C GLY A 119 -22.33 -15.38 -40.74
#